data_AF-A0A958NZI2-F1
#
_entry.id   AF-A0A958NZI2-F1
#
_cell.length_a   1.000
_cell.length_b   1.000
_cell.length_c   1.000
_cell.angle_alpha   90.00
_cell.angle_beta   90.00
_cell.angle_gamma   90.00
#
_symmetry.space_group_name_H-M   'P 1'
#
loop_
_entity.id
_entity.type
_entity.pdbx_description
1 polymer ?
#
loop_
_entity_poly.entity_id
_entity_poly.type
_entity_poly.pdbx_seq_one_letter_code
_entity_poly.pdbx_strand_id
1 'polypeptide(L)'
;MKIILSMVALLSASAFACPEFNGTYTCTSEGQSGQMEIKTYQENGIYVYETDGDKLYADGQERPVQEEDLVGTMSATCSGSSLVMNLQGDYLENGQKAGVLTMTSTVTATDAG
;
A
#
# COMPACT_ATOMS: atom_id res chain seq x y z
N MET A 1 53.56 -3.96 -11.10
CA MET A 1 52.14 -3.63 -11.42
C MET A 1 51.26 -4.26 -10.36
N LYS A 2 50.61 -3.44 -9.52
CA LYS A 2 49.64 -3.89 -8.51
C LYS A 2 48.24 -3.64 -9.08
N ILE A 3 47.54 -4.70 -9.45
CA ILE A 3 46.13 -4.63 -9.87
C ILE A 3 45.31 -4.78 -8.60
N ILE A 4 44.71 -3.68 -8.16
CA ILE A 4 43.73 -3.68 -7.06
C ILE A 4 42.41 -4.13 -7.68
N LEU A 5 42.05 -5.38 -7.40
CA LEU A 5 40.75 -5.94 -7.74
C LEU A 5 39.70 -5.28 -6.83
N SER A 6 39.11 -4.17 -7.28
CA SER A 6 37.94 -3.57 -6.64
C SER A 6 36.75 -4.47 -6.85
N MET A 7 36.56 -5.39 -5.92
CA MET A 7 35.38 -6.22 -5.75
C MET A 7 34.26 -5.30 -5.28
N VAL A 8 33.54 -4.70 -6.24
CA VAL A 8 32.30 -3.97 -5.98
C VAL A 8 31.31 -4.99 -5.43
N ALA A 9 31.17 -5.00 -4.12
CA ALA A 9 30.06 -5.66 -3.46
C ALA A 9 28.78 -5.04 -4.02
N LEU A 10 28.11 -5.80 -4.89
CA LEU A 10 26.70 -5.63 -5.16
C LEU A 10 26.02 -5.78 -3.81
N LEU A 11 25.85 -4.66 -3.11
CA LEU A 11 24.90 -4.53 -2.02
C LEU A 11 23.56 -4.87 -2.64
N SER A 12 23.22 -6.15 -2.58
CA SER A 12 21.85 -6.62 -2.58
C SER A 12 21.20 -5.85 -1.46
N ALA A 13 20.66 -4.67 -1.79
CA ALA A 13 19.60 -4.06 -1.01
C ALA A 13 18.66 -5.23 -0.79
N SER A 14 18.59 -5.70 0.46
CA SER A 14 17.54 -6.58 0.87
C SER A 14 16.29 -5.82 0.48
N ALA A 15 15.71 -6.20 -0.65
CA ALA A 15 14.36 -5.84 -0.99
C ALA A 15 13.60 -6.38 0.21
N PHE A 16 13.35 -5.52 1.18
CA PHE A 16 12.47 -5.83 2.29
C PHE A 16 11.15 -6.10 1.58
N ALA A 17 10.90 -7.39 1.39
CA ALA A 17 9.74 -7.89 0.69
C ALA A 17 8.55 -7.24 1.37
N CYS A 18 7.71 -6.59 0.57
CA CYS A 18 6.45 -6.08 1.05
C CYS A 18 5.73 -7.18 1.86
N PRO A 19 5.10 -6.84 2.99
CA PRO A 19 4.39 -7.83 3.79
C PRO A 19 3.28 -8.48 2.96
N GLU A 20 3.10 -9.79 3.11
CA GLU A 20 1.96 -10.49 2.52
C GLU A 20 0.81 -10.54 3.51
N PHE A 21 -0.37 -10.08 3.08
CA PHE A 21 -1.59 -10.06 3.88
C PHE A 21 -2.63 -11.05 3.35
N ASN A 22 -2.18 -12.23 2.90
CA ASN A 22 -3.09 -13.23 2.33
C ASN A 22 -4.05 -13.78 3.41
N GLY A 23 -5.36 -13.58 3.23
CA GLY A 23 -6.37 -14.17 4.11
C GLY A 23 -7.68 -13.40 4.21
N THR A 24 -8.57 -13.86 5.08
CA THR A 24 -9.84 -13.18 5.41
C THR A 24 -9.71 -12.45 6.74
N TYR A 25 -9.96 -11.15 6.74
CA TYR A 25 -9.88 -10.26 7.88
C TYR A 25 -11.26 -9.77 8.28
N THR A 26 -11.44 -9.49 9.58
CA THR A 26 -12.64 -8.81 10.07
C THR A 26 -12.32 -7.35 10.30
N CYS A 27 -12.99 -6.47 9.58
CA CYS A 27 -12.90 -5.02 9.76
C CYS A 27 -14.05 -4.57 10.66
N THR A 28 -13.73 -4.04 11.83
CA THR A 28 -14.74 -3.47 12.74
C THR A 28 -14.60 -1.96 12.77
N SER A 29 -15.68 -1.25 12.44
CA SER A 29 -15.78 0.22 12.51
C SER A 29 -17.13 0.61 13.10
N GLU A 30 -17.12 1.51 14.09
CA GLU A 30 -18.34 2.06 14.72
C GLU A 30 -19.39 1.03 15.14
N GLY A 31 -18.97 -0.17 15.56
CA GLY A 31 -19.85 -1.25 16.00
C GLY A 31 -20.41 -2.12 14.86
N GLN A 32 -20.06 -1.83 13.61
CA GLN A 32 -20.29 -2.71 12.47
C GLN A 32 -19.04 -3.55 12.20
N SER A 33 -19.23 -4.82 11.87
CA SER A 33 -18.16 -5.72 11.44
C SER A 33 -18.43 -6.24 10.04
N GLY A 34 -17.45 -6.09 9.15
CA GLY A 34 -17.42 -6.70 7.83
C GLY A 34 -16.28 -7.71 7.73
N GLN A 35 -16.39 -8.64 6.78
CA GLN A 35 -15.26 -9.49 6.38
C GLN A 35 -14.69 -8.96 5.07
N MET A 36 -13.37 -9.07 4.94
CA MET A 36 -12.62 -8.64 3.78
C MET A 36 -11.59 -9.72 3.44
N GLU A 37 -11.57 -10.20 2.19
CA GLU A 37 -10.50 -11.07 1.71
C GLU A 37 -9.41 -10.21 1.07
N ILE A 38 -8.17 -10.42 1.49
CA ILE A 38 -6.99 -9.76 0.91
C ILE A 38 -6.14 -10.84 0.22
N LYS A 39 -5.74 -10.57 -1.03
CA LYS A 39 -4.79 -11.37 -1.80
C LYS A 39 -3.56 -10.54 -2.10
N THR A 40 -2.38 -11.10 -1.85
CA THR A 40 -1.10 -10.49 -2.18
C THR A 40 -0.37 -11.33 -3.22
N TYR A 41 0.05 -10.70 -4.31
CA TYR A 41 0.84 -11.33 -5.37
C TYR A 41 1.81 -10.33 -5.98
N GLN A 42 2.69 -10.80 -6.87
CA GLN A 42 3.56 -9.92 -7.65
C GLN A 42 3.12 -9.87 -9.12
N GLU A 43 3.08 -8.67 -9.67
CA GLU A 43 2.88 -8.41 -11.09
C GLU A 43 4.08 -7.58 -11.57
N ASN A 44 4.87 -8.11 -12.51
CA ASN A 44 6.08 -7.45 -13.04
C ASN A 44 7.08 -7.01 -11.94
N GLY A 45 7.20 -7.78 -10.85
CA GLY A 45 8.09 -7.47 -9.73
C GLY A 45 7.57 -6.41 -8.75
N ILE A 46 6.33 -5.95 -8.93
CA ILE A 46 5.63 -5.04 -8.01
C ILE A 46 4.65 -5.87 -7.18
N TYR A 47 4.61 -5.63 -5.87
CA TYR A 47 3.60 -6.23 -5.01
C TYR A 47 2.23 -5.58 -5.24
N VAL A 48 1.22 -6.43 -5.40
CA VAL A 48 -0.17 -6.06 -5.61
C VAL A 48 -1.00 -6.63 -4.47
N TYR A 49 -1.78 -5.77 -3.83
CA TYR A 49 -2.76 -6.12 -2.81
C TYR A 49 -4.15 -5.98 -3.43
N GLU A 50 -4.89 -7.08 -3.48
CA GLU A 50 -6.21 -7.14 -4.08
C GLU A 50 -7.27 -7.43 -3.02
N THR A 51 -8.30 -6.60 -3.02
CA THR A 51 -9.44 -6.67 -2.10
C THR A 51 -10.72 -6.41 -2.89
N ASP A 52 -11.68 -7.35 -2.86
CA ASP A 52 -12.98 -7.21 -3.54
C ASP A 52 -12.92 -6.82 -5.04
N GLY A 53 -11.79 -7.12 -5.69
CA GLY A 53 -11.51 -6.79 -7.10
C GLY A 53 -10.71 -5.50 -7.31
N ASP A 54 -10.57 -4.67 -6.28
CA ASP A 54 -9.72 -3.47 -6.31
C ASP A 54 -8.26 -3.83 -6.06
N LYS A 55 -7.36 -3.14 -6.76
CA LYS A 55 -5.92 -3.41 -6.73
C LYS A 55 -5.12 -2.22 -6.24
N LEU A 56 -4.25 -2.47 -5.28
CA LEU A 56 -3.29 -1.53 -4.76
C LEU A 56 -1.86 -1.99 -5.09
N TYR A 57 -1.17 -1.21 -5.90
CA TYR A 57 0.21 -1.47 -6.33
C TYR A 57 1.19 -0.76 -5.40
N ALA A 58 2.12 -1.51 -4.82
CA ALA A 58 3.12 -0.97 -3.90
C ALA A 58 4.38 -0.45 -4.62
N ASP A 59 4.19 0.43 -5.61
CA ASP A 59 5.25 1.01 -6.45
C ASP A 59 5.48 2.51 -6.20
N GLY A 60 4.74 3.10 -5.26
CA GLY A 60 4.77 4.52 -4.94
C GLY A 60 4.15 5.44 -5.98
N GLN A 61 3.55 4.90 -7.04
CA GLN A 61 2.89 5.72 -8.05
C GLN A 61 1.51 6.16 -7.58
N GLU A 62 1.25 7.45 -7.69
CA GLU A 62 -0.08 8.02 -7.45
C GLU A 62 -1.05 7.59 -8.55
N ARG A 63 -2.20 7.06 -8.14
CA ARG A 63 -3.30 6.65 -9.01
C ARG A 63 -4.58 7.36 -8.59
N PRO A 64 -5.46 7.72 -9.53
CA PRO A 64 -6.70 8.41 -9.20
C PRO A 64 -7.59 7.53 -8.34
N VAL A 65 -8.26 8.16 -7.36
CA VAL A 65 -9.36 7.59 -6.58
C VAL A 65 -10.58 8.46 -6.82
N GLN A 66 -11.71 7.82 -7.15
CA GLN A 66 -12.97 8.50 -7.38
C GLN A 66 -14.09 7.72 -6.70
N GLU A 67 -14.42 8.17 -5.51
CA GLU A 67 -15.56 7.74 -4.72
C GLU A 67 -16.64 8.83 -4.71
N GLU A 68 -17.82 8.52 -4.18
CA GLU A 68 -18.94 9.46 -4.11
C GLU A 68 -18.59 10.75 -3.34
N ASP A 69 -17.81 10.61 -2.26
CA ASP A 69 -17.44 11.67 -1.32
C ASP A 69 -15.96 12.06 -1.38
N LEU A 70 -15.19 11.47 -2.31
CA LEU A 70 -13.75 11.72 -2.41
C LEU A 70 -13.25 11.65 -3.85
N VAL A 71 -12.56 12.70 -4.30
CA VAL A 71 -11.82 12.70 -5.57
C VAL A 71 -10.36 13.07 -5.29
N GLY A 72 -9.43 12.18 -5.63
CA GLY A 72 -8.03 12.38 -5.27
C GLY A 72 -7.07 11.40 -5.92
N THR A 73 -5.93 11.21 -5.26
CA THR A 73 -4.92 10.22 -5.62
C THR A 73 -4.54 9.38 -4.40
N MET A 74 -4.18 8.13 -4.68
CA MET A 74 -3.63 7.20 -3.71
C MET A 74 -2.32 6.60 -4.23
N SER A 75 -1.35 6.43 -3.35
CA SER A 75 -0.12 5.67 -3.62
C SER A 75 0.15 4.70 -2.47
N ALA A 76 0.91 3.64 -2.75
CA ALA A 76 1.38 2.71 -1.74
C ALA A 76 2.85 2.35 -1.94
N THR A 77 3.59 2.20 -0.85
CA THR A 77 5.00 1.79 -0.83
C THR A 77 5.27 0.90 0.36
N CYS A 78 6.23 0.00 0.24
CA CYS A 78 6.65 -0.83 1.35
C CYS A 78 7.84 -0.20 2.09
N SER A 79 7.78 -0.24 3.42
CA SER A 79 8.84 0.24 4.30
C SER A 79 9.07 -0.80 5.39
N GLY A 80 10.07 -1.67 5.20
CA GLY A 80 10.30 -2.81 6.09
C GLY A 80 9.18 -3.84 5.99
N SER A 81 8.59 -4.22 7.12
CA SER A 81 7.43 -5.14 7.21
C SER A 81 6.08 -4.43 7.13
N SER A 82 6.06 -3.19 6.67
CA SER A 82 4.87 -2.35 6.60
C SER A 82 4.55 -1.93 5.18
N LEU A 83 3.25 -1.89 4.86
CA LEU A 83 2.69 -1.21 3.70
C LEU A 83 2.25 0.19 4.14
N VAL A 84 2.82 1.22 3.52
CA VAL A 84 2.47 2.63 3.74
C VAL A 84 1.63 3.10 2.57
N MET A 85 0.44 3.62 2.85
CA MET A 85 -0.49 4.16 1.88
C MET A 85 -0.66 5.65 2.12
N ASN A 86 -0.65 6.44 1.07
CA ASN A 86 -0.92 7.88 1.13
C ASN A 86 -2.10 8.20 0.22
N LEU A 87 -3.10 8.86 0.79
CA LEU A 87 -4.30 9.33 0.12
C LEU A 87 -4.35 10.84 0.25
N GLN A 88 -4.53 11.54 -0.87
CA GLN A 88 -4.76 12.98 -0.90
C GLN A 88 -5.88 13.30 -1.88
N GLY A 89 -6.82 14.14 -1.48
CA GLY A 89 -7.93 14.48 -2.36
C GLY A 89 -8.85 15.55 -1.81
N ASP A 90 -9.84 15.89 -2.61
CA ASP A 90 -10.93 16.77 -2.23
C ASP A 90 -12.06 15.94 -1.65
N TYR A 91 -12.43 16.22 -0.40
CA TYR A 91 -13.64 15.67 0.21
C TYR A 91 -14.85 16.42 -0.32
N LEU A 92 -15.85 15.69 -0.78
CA LEU A 92 -17.05 16.22 -1.41
C LEU A 92 -18.26 16.02 -0.49
N GLU A 93 -19.03 17.07 -0.27
CA GLU A 93 -20.34 17.01 0.37
C GLU A 93 -21.39 17.44 -0.67
N ASN A 94 -22.33 16.54 -1.00
CA ASN A 94 -23.32 16.77 -2.07
C ASN A 94 -22.69 17.14 -3.43
N GLY A 95 -21.56 16.52 -3.77
CA GLY A 95 -20.83 16.78 -5.02
C GLY A 95 -20.08 18.12 -5.06
N GLN A 96 -20.05 18.87 -3.96
CA GLN A 96 -19.30 20.11 -3.84
C GLN A 96 -18.10 19.92 -2.92
N LYS A 97 -16.96 20.51 -3.27
CA LYS A 97 -15.76 20.47 -2.43
C LYS A 97 -16.03 21.08 -1.05
N ALA A 98 -16.00 20.23 -0.03
CA ALA A 98 -16.15 20.60 1.37
C ALA A 98 -14.79 20.74 2.07
N GLY A 99 -13.75 20.06 1.60
CA GLY A 99 -12.41 20.16 2.17
C GLY A 99 -11.33 19.44 1.38
N VAL A 100 -10.13 19.40 1.95
CA VAL A 100 -9.02 18.58 1.46
C VAL A 100 -8.76 17.49 2.50
N LEU A 101 -8.80 16.25 2.08
CA LEU A 101 -8.39 15.09 2.86
C LEU A 101 -6.93 14.77 2.56
N THR A 102 -6.15 14.54 3.60
CA THR A 102 -4.80 13.95 3.48
C THR A 102 -4.66 12.92 4.57
N MET A 103 -4.42 11.67 4.18
CA MET A 103 -4.36 10.53 5.08
C MET A 103 -3.14 9.68 4.73
N THR A 104 -2.36 9.33 5.75
CA THR A 104 -1.32 8.31 5.66
C THR A 104 -1.75 7.14 6.53
N SER A 105 -1.83 5.95 5.94
CA SER A 105 -2.13 4.71 6.65
C SER A 105 -0.92 3.79 6.59
N THR A 106 -0.65 3.08 7.68
CA THR A 106 0.44 2.10 7.77
C THR A 106 -0.13 0.78 8.25
N VAL A 107 0.00 -0.26 7.44
CA VAL A 107 -0.39 -1.62 7.77
C VAL A 107 0.87 -2.43 8.00
N THR A 108 1.01 -3.00 9.19
CA THR A 108 2.17 -3.79 9.57
C THR A 108 1.74 -5.22 9.83
N ALA A 109 2.41 -6.18 9.20
CA ALA A 109 2.26 -7.59 9.58
C ALA A 109 2.88 -7.76 10.97
N THR A 110 2.05 -8.04 11.97
CA THR A 110 2.52 -8.53 13.27
C THR A 110 2.51 -10.05 13.20
N ASP A 111 3.64 -10.69 13.49
CA ASP A 111 3.72 -12.15 13.50
C ASP A 111 2.54 -12.75 14.28
N ALA A 112 1.78 -13.64 13.65
CA ALA A 112 0.87 -14.53 14.34
C ALA A 112 1.75 -15.56 15.05
N GLY A 113 2.04 -15.31 16.33
CA GLY A 113 2.78 -16.23 17.19
C GLY A 113 2.12 -17.60 17.31
#